data_AF-A0A1Q7NKJ8-F1
#
_entry.id   AF-A0A1Q7NKJ8-F1
#
_cell.length_a   1.000
_cell.length_b   1.000
_cell.length_c   1.000
_cell.angle_alpha   90.00
_cell.angle_beta   90.00
_cell.angle_gamma   90.00
#
_symmetry.space_group_name_H-M   'P 1'
#
loop_
_entity.id
_entity.type
_entity.pdbx_description
1 polymer ?
#
loop_
_entity_poly.entity_id
_entity_poly.type
_entity_poly.pdbx_seq_one_letter_code
_entity_poly.pdbx_strand_id
1 'polypeptide(L)'
;MRRQQRTRARNQRLSSFRQRRQQHLLDVKVRSRKAVQYRNRKFLVLFSKIALVIALIAAIYVGARVAAKRFFIDNPDYKLSAIEVQTDGTLQREQILSVADLRESENIFRVNLGRVQARLQELPQVDEVEITRKLPSEIDIRIVERKPIGWITSEKQIADPFASDAAFLVDARGVLMKEKKLLPEYLGLPLILGCAS
;
A
#
# COMPACT_ATOMS: atom_id res chain seq x y z
N MET A 1 1.41 -70.57 71.84
CA MET A 1 0.84 -69.73 72.91
C MET A 1 1.35 -68.29 72.81
N ARG A 2 0.49 -67.33 72.46
CA ARG A 2 0.46 -65.90 72.89
C ARG A 2 -0.42 -65.12 71.90
N ARG A 3 -1.70 -64.96 72.27
CA ARG A 3 -2.69 -64.20 71.53
C ARG A 3 -2.58 -62.74 72.00
N GLN A 4 -2.00 -61.86 71.19
CA GLN A 4 -1.93 -60.43 71.50
C GLN A 4 -3.35 -59.83 71.45
N GLN A 5 -3.84 -59.40 72.62
CA GLN A 5 -5.12 -58.73 72.77
C GLN A 5 -5.02 -57.31 72.18
N ARG A 6 -5.84 -57.00 71.17
CA ARG A 6 -6.08 -55.63 70.71
C ARG A 6 -6.92 -54.90 71.76
N THR A 7 -6.35 -53.89 72.40
CA THR A 7 -7.09 -52.97 73.26
C THR A 7 -8.05 -52.15 72.39
N ARG A 8 -9.36 -52.34 72.57
CA ARG A 8 -10.39 -51.52 71.93
C ARG A 8 -10.37 -50.12 72.57
N ALA A 9 -10.31 -49.08 71.74
CA ALA A 9 -10.50 -47.72 72.18
C ALA A 9 -11.89 -47.57 72.82
N ARG A 10 -11.91 -47.17 74.10
CA ARG A 10 -13.12 -47.01 74.90
C ARG A 10 -13.82 -45.74 74.43
N ASN A 11 -15.01 -45.87 73.83
CA ASN A 11 -15.84 -44.72 73.47
C ASN A 11 -16.33 -43.99 74.74
N GLN A 12 -15.54 -43.05 75.23
CA GLN A 12 -15.95 -42.11 76.28
C GLN A 12 -16.68 -40.95 75.63
N ARG A 13 -17.99 -40.84 75.86
CA ARG A 13 -18.77 -39.65 75.53
C ARG A 13 -18.32 -38.52 76.46
N LEU A 14 -17.56 -37.56 75.93
CA LEU A 14 -17.20 -36.32 76.62
C LEU A 14 -18.46 -35.45 76.75
N SER A 15 -18.89 -35.18 77.98
CA SER A 15 -20.20 -34.63 78.34
C SER A 15 -20.17 -33.15 78.72
N SER A 16 -19.36 -32.32 78.05
CA SER A 16 -19.37 -30.87 78.31
C SER A 16 -19.63 -30.04 77.06
N PHE A 17 -20.65 -29.18 77.14
CA PHE A 17 -21.00 -28.21 76.09
C PHE A 17 -19.88 -27.19 75.82
N ARG A 18 -19.00 -26.94 76.81
CA ARG A 18 -17.86 -26.01 76.66
C ARG A 18 -16.72 -26.59 75.81
N GLN A 19 -16.42 -27.90 75.89
CA GLN A 19 -15.38 -28.52 75.06
C GLN A 19 -15.79 -28.66 73.58
N ARG A 20 -17.09 -28.79 73.29
CA ARG A 20 -17.59 -28.80 71.90
C ARG A 20 -17.33 -27.50 71.14
N ARG A 21 -17.28 -26.36 71.84
CA ARG A 21 -17.08 -25.04 71.22
C ARG A 21 -15.62 -24.75 70.83
N GLN A 22 -14.65 -25.50 71.36
CA GLN A 22 -13.22 -25.33 71.05
C GLN A 22 -12.69 -26.28 69.96
N GLN A 23 -13.49 -27.23 69.45
CA GLN A 23 -13.01 -28.24 68.49
C GLN A 23 -13.23 -27.90 67.01
N HIS A 24 -13.62 -26.68 66.67
CA HIS A 24 -13.89 -26.33 65.27
C HIS A 24 -13.32 -24.97 64.83
N LEU A 25 -12.05 -24.73 65.15
CA LEU A 25 -11.22 -23.72 64.48
C LEU A 25 -9.96 -24.39 63.96
N LEU A 26 -10.14 -25.36 63.06
CA LEU A 26 -9.07 -25.77 62.15
C LEU A 26 -8.94 -24.64 61.11
N ASP A 27 -8.07 -23.67 61.40
CA ASP A 27 -7.59 -22.72 60.39
C ASP A 27 -6.78 -23.48 59.34
N VAL A 28 -7.48 -24.10 58.38
CA VAL A 28 -6.84 -24.74 57.23
C VAL A 28 -6.62 -23.68 56.14
N LYS A 29 -5.89 -22.62 56.48
CA LYS A 29 -5.22 -21.76 55.51
C LYS A 29 -3.98 -22.45 54.88
N VAL A 30 -3.98 -23.78 54.77
CA VAL A 30 -2.85 -24.56 54.21
C VAL A 30 -3.17 -25.14 52.82
N ARG A 31 -4.36 -24.85 52.25
CA ARG A 31 -4.72 -25.28 50.89
C ARG A 31 -5.08 -24.19 49.89
N SER A 32 -5.02 -22.90 50.22
CA SER A 32 -5.34 -21.86 49.23
C SER A 32 -4.16 -21.47 48.32
N ARG A 33 -2.91 -21.58 48.80
CA ARG A 33 -1.73 -21.23 47.98
C ARG A 33 -1.38 -22.27 46.90
N LYS A 34 -1.64 -23.56 47.12
CA LYS A 34 -1.35 -24.62 46.14
C LYS A 34 -2.36 -24.68 44.98
N ALA A 35 -3.64 -24.35 45.20
CA ALA A 35 -4.66 -24.37 44.14
C ALA A 35 -4.52 -23.22 43.12
N VAL A 36 -4.09 -22.04 43.58
CA VAL A 36 -3.78 -20.89 42.70
C VAL A 36 -2.54 -21.17 41.84
N GLN A 37 -1.50 -21.82 42.39
CA GLN A 37 -0.30 -22.18 41.64
C GLN A 37 -0.58 -23.10 40.43
N TYR A 38 -1.46 -24.09 40.56
CA TYR A 38 -1.80 -24.98 39.44
C TYR A 38 -2.65 -24.30 38.35
N ARG A 39 -3.61 -23.44 38.74
CA ARG A 39 -4.41 -22.66 37.78
C ARG A 39 -3.53 -21.66 37.02
N ASN A 40 -2.70 -20.91 37.75
CA ASN A 40 -1.81 -19.93 37.14
C ASN A 40 -0.75 -20.58 36.25
N ARG A 41 -0.23 -21.77 36.61
CA ARG A 41 0.66 -22.55 35.71
C ARG A 41 -0.01 -22.96 34.41
N LYS A 42 -1.28 -23.41 34.44
CA LYS A 42 -2.02 -23.75 33.21
C LYS A 42 -2.26 -22.53 32.33
N PHE A 43 -2.63 -21.39 32.93
CA PHE A 43 -2.74 -20.13 32.20
C PHE A 43 -1.40 -19.65 31.64
N LEU A 44 -0.31 -19.76 32.40
CA LEU A 44 1.04 -19.42 31.93
C LEU A 44 1.49 -20.29 30.76
N VAL A 45 1.24 -21.61 30.82
CA VAL A 45 1.58 -22.53 29.73
C VAL A 45 0.71 -22.28 28.49
N LEU A 46 -0.58 -21.97 28.67
CA LEU A 46 -1.45 -21.60 27.55
C LEU A 46 -1.00 -20.28 26.92
N PHE A 47 -0.70 -19.28 27.74
CA PHE A 47 -0.24 -17.96 27.29
C PHE A 47 1.12 -18.05 26.62
N SER A 48 2.05 -18.86 27.14
CA SER A 48 3.36 -19.08 26.51
C SER A 48 3.23 -19.81 25.17
N LYS A 49 2.32 -20.79 25.05
CA LYS A 49 2.01 -21.43 23.76
C LYS A 49 1.43 -20.45 22.76
N ILE A 50 0.47 -19.61 23.16
CA ILE A 50 -0.12 -18.59 22.29
C ILE A 50 0.96 -17.57 21.87
N ALA A 51 1.77 -17.10 22.82
CA ALA A 51 2.87 -16.19 22.54
C ALA A 51 3.89 -16.79 21.58
N LEU A 52 4.21 -18.08 21.70
CA LEU A 52 5.10 -18.79 20.78
C LEU A 52 4.50 -18.87 19.38
N VAL A 53 3.21 -19.17 19.25
CA VAL A 53 2.52 -19.19 17.94
C VAL A 53 2.51 -17.80 17.32
N ILE A 54 2.20 -16.74 18.08
CA ILE A 54 2.23 -15.36 17.61
C ILE A 54 3.66 -14.98 17.16
N ALA A 55 4.67 -15.34 17.94
CA ALA A 55 6.07 -15.09 17.59
C ALA A 55 6.48 -15.82 16.31
N LEU A 56 6.01 -17.06 16.09
CA LEU A 56 6.27 -17.83 14.89
C LEU A 56 5.61 -17.18 13.66
N ILE A 57 4.35 -16.76 13.78
CA ILE A 57 3.63 -16.04 12.71
C ILE A 57 4.33 -14.72 12.39
N ALA A 58 4.73 -13.96 13.42
CA ALA A 58 5.46 -12.72 13.24
C ALA A 58 6.82 -12.95 12.54
N ALA A 59 7.55 -13.98 12.93
CA ALA A 59 8.83 -14.35 12.31
C ALA A 59 8.65 -14.74 10.83
N ILE A 60 7.62 -15.53 10.50
CA ILE A 60 7.29 -15.89 9.12
C ILE A 60 6.93 -14.64 8.31
N TYR A 61 6.08 -13.77 8.86
CA TYR A 61 5.66 -12.53 8.20
C TYR A 61 6.86 -11.61 7.90
N VAL A 62 7.74 -11.40 8.90
CA VAL A 62 8.96 -10.59 8.74
C VAL A 62 9.92 -11.25 7.75
N GLY A 63 10.13 -12.56 7.85
CA GLY A 63 10.99 -13.33 6.95
C GLY A 63 10.50 -13.25 5.50
N ALA A 64 9.20 -13.44 5.26
CA ALA A 64 8.59 -13.32 3.95
C ALA A 64 8.76 -11.92 3.36
N ARG A 65 8.56 -10.86 4.16
CA ARG A 65 8.74 -9.48 3.70
C ARG A 65 10.18 -9.18 3.30
N VAL A 66 11.15 -9.64 4.09
CA VAL A 66 12.59 -9.44 3.80
C VAL A 66 13.00 -10.22 2.56
N ALA A 67 12.55 -11.47 2.43
CA ALA A 67 12.80 -12.28 1.24
C ALA A 67 12.21 -11.62 -0.01
N ALA A 68 10.94 -11.23 0.02
CA ALA A 68 10.29 -10.55 -1.11
C ALA A 68 11.03 -9.28 -1.52
N LYS A 69 11.48 -8.45 -0.55
CA LYS A 69 12.27 -7.26 -0.85
C LYS A 69 13.57 -7.59 -1.58
N ARG A 70 14.34 -8.58 -1.09
CA ARG A 70 15.59 -8.99 -1.77
C ARG A 70 15.36 -9.54 -3.17
N PHE A 71 14.34 -10.39 -3.35
CA PHE A 71 14.12 -11.07 -4.62
C PHE A 71 13.51 -10.17 -5.70
N PHE A 72 12.60 -9.26 -5.35
CA PHE A 72 11.90 -8.43 -6.33
C PHE A 72 12.45 -7.01 -6.43
N ILE A 73 12.87 -6.41 -5.31
CA ILE A 73 13.24 -4.99 -5.28
C ILE A 73 14.73 -4.78 -5.52
N ASP A 74 15.59 -5.65 -4.99
CA ASP A 74 17.04 -5.50 -5.09
C ASP A 74 17.66 -6.32 -6.24
N ASN A 75 16.84 -7.08 -6.99
CA ASN A 75 17.31 -7.87 -8.12
C ASN A 75 17.59 -6.97 -9.35
N PRO A 76 18.80 -7.05 -9.95
CA PRO A 76 19.16 -6.27 -11.14
C PRO A 76 18.28 -6.54 -12.37
N ASP A 77 17.66 -7.72 -12.48
CA ASP A 77 16.83 -8.08 -13.65
C ASP A 77 15.57 -7.21 -13.79
N TYR A 78 15.09 -6.64 -12.68
CA TYR A 78 13.92 -5.75 -12.65
C TYR A 78 14.27 -4.26 -12.78
N LYS A 79 15.52 -3.94 -13.13
CA LYS A 79 15.90 -2.57 -13.44
C LYS A 79 15.31 -2.17 -14.77
N LEU A 80 14.68 -1.01 -14.80
CA LEU A 80 14.10 -0.42 -16.00
C LEU A 80 15.21 -0.18 -17.03
N SER A 81 15.10 -0.89 -18.15
CA SER A 81 16.10 -0.90 -19.23
C SER A 81 15.60 -0.24 -20.50
N ALA A 82 14.29 -0.38 -20.78
CA ALA A 82 13.67 0.24 -21.93
C ALA A 82 12.31 0.85 -21.54
N ILE A 83 12.02 2.00 -22.13
CA ILE A 83 10.72 2.65 -22.05
C ILE A 83 10.23 2.75 -23.49
N GLU A 84 9.16 2.03 -23.82
CA GLU A 84 8.52 2.15 -25.12
C GLU A 84 7.48 3.26 -25.03
N VAL A 85 7.51 4.20 -25.98
CA VAL A 85 6.58 5.32 -26.01
C VAL A 85 5.93 5.34 -27.39
N GLN A 86 4.61 5.18 -27.39
CA GLN A 86 3.77 5.20 -28.58
C GLN A 86 2.81 6.39 -28.46
N THR A 87 2.81 7.27 -29.46
CA THR A 87 1.90 8.41 -29.55
C THR A 87 1.35 8.51 -30.97
N ASP A 88 0.12 8.97 -31.12
CA ASP A 88 -0.57 9.13 -32.41
C ASP A 88 -0.48 10.55 -32.99
N GLY A 89 0.20 11.48 -32.30
CA GLY A 89 0.38 12.86 -32.74
C GLY A 89 1.84 13.35 -32.76
N THR A 90 2.03 14.60 -32.33
CA THR A 90 3.31 15.34 -32.49
C THR A 90 4.14 15.39 -31.21
N LEU A 91 3.64 14.84 -30.09
CA LEU A 91 4.36 14.82 -28.83
C LEU A 91 5.71 14.13 -28.99
N GLN A 92 6.76 14.83 -28.57
CA GLN A 92 8.10 14.29 -28.60
C GLN A 92 8.30 13.32 -27.44
N ARG A 93 8.97 12.21 -27.73
CA ARG A 93 9.35 11.20 -26.74
C ARG A 93 10.09 11.81 -25.55
N GLU A 94 10.98 12.76 -25.81
CA GLU A 94 11.79 13.44 -24.80
C GLU A 94 10.92 14.27 -23.84
N GLN A 95 9.89 14.93 -24.37
CA GLN A 95 8.93 15.67 -23.55
C GLN A 95 8.12 14.72 -22.66
N ILE A 96 7.64 13.61 -23.21
CA ILE A 96 6.89 12.59 -22.45
C ILE A 96 7.76 12.03 -21.32
N LEU A 97 9.01 11.65 -21.62
CA LEU A 97 9.94 11.12 -20.63
C LEU A 97 10.29 12.16 -19.54
N SER A 98 10.45 13.43 -19.92
CA SER A 98 10.73 14.52 -18.96
C SER A 98 9.58 14.75 -17.97
N VAL A 99 8.33 14.64 -18.42
CA VAL A 99 7.14 14.83 -17.59
C VAL A 99 6.83 13.58 -16.76
N ALA A 100 7.05 12.40 -17.35
CA ALA A 100 6.94 11.13 -16.65
C ALA A 100 7.94 11.02 -15.49
N ASP A 101 9.09 11.71 -15.57
CA ASP A 101 10.18 11.68 -14.55
C ASP A 101 10.58 10.23 -14.24
N LEU A 102 10.61 9.43 -15.30
CA LEU A 102 11.10 8.06 -15.27
C LEU A 102 12.61 8.08 -15.43
N ARG A 103 13.31 7.45 -14.48
CA ARG A 103 14.76 7.29 -14.54
C ARG A 103 15.09 5.89 -15.00
N GLU A 104 15.88 5.80 -16.05
CA GLU A 104 16.52 4.54 -16.43
C GLU A 104 17.32 4.00 -15.25
N SER A 105 17.36 2.67 -15.09
CA SER A 105 17.97 1.93 -13.96
C SER A 105 17.21 1.88 -12.62
N GLU A 106 16.06 2.55 -12.48
CA GLU A 106 15.18 2.33 -11.32
C GLU A 106 14.46 0.97 -11.40
N ASN A 107 14.13 0.35 -10.26
CA ASN A 107 13.34 -0.88 -10.27
C ASN A 107 11.90 -0.62 -10.73
N ILE A 108 11.42 -1.41 -11.70
CA ILE A 108 10.08 -1.30 -12.30
C ILE A 108 8.91 -1.38 -11.30
N PHE A 109 9.10 -2.09 -10.18
CA PHE A 109 8.10 -2.21 -9.11
C PHE A 109 8.09 -1.01 -8.17
N ARG A 110 9.17 -0.22 -8.11
CA ARG A 110 9.21 1.02 -7.32
C ARG A 110 8.53 2.18 -8.04
N VAL A 111 8.58 2.17 -9.37
CA VAL A 111 7.90 3.16 -10.21
C VAL A 111 6.39 3.13 -9.93
N ASN A 112 5.82 4.28 -9.58
CA ASN A 112 4.38 4.41 -9.37
C ASN A 112 3.70 4.84 -10.67
N LEU A 113 3.13 3.88 -11.41
CA LEU A 113 2.46 4.18 -12.69
C LEU A 113 1.30 5.16 -12.54
N GLY A 114 0.56 5.12 -11.43
CA GLY A 114 -0.57 6.03 -11.21
C GLY A 114 -0.13 7.49 -11.10
N ARG A 115 1.04 7.74 -10.48
CA ARG A 115 1.65 9.07 -10.45
C ARG A 115 2.14 9.50 -11.82
N VAL A 116 2.75 8.59 -12.57
CA VAL A 116 3.22 8.87 -13.93
C VAL A 116 2.05 9.20 -14.85
N GLN A 117 0.97 8.41 -14.77
CA GLN A 117 -0.27 8.63 -15.52
C GLN A 117 -0.89 9.99 -15.19
N ALA A 118 -0.99 10.34 -13.90
CA ALA A 118 -1.51 11.63 -13.48
C ALA A 118 -0.68 12.81 -14.03
N ARG A 119 0.66 12.73 -13.95
CA ARG A 119 1.56 13.76 -14.50
C ARG A 119 1.42 13.91 -16.02
N LEU A 120 1.27 12.79 -16.73
CA LEU A 120 1.08 12.84 -18.18
C LEU A 120 -0.30 13.39 -18.55
N GLN A 121 -1.34 13.11 -17.76
CA GLN A 121 -2.69 13.66 -17.95
C GLN A 121 -2.78 15.16 -17.61
N GLU A 122 -1.85 15.72 -16.82
CA GLU A 122 -1.75 17.16 -16.59
C GLU A 122 -1.34 17.93 -17.85
N LEU A 123 -0.78 17.25 -18.87
CA LEU A 123 -0.49 17.89 -20.16
C LEU A 123 -1.78 18.17 -20.93
N PRO A 124 -2.05 19.42 -21.35
CA PRO A 124 -3.30 19.75 -22.05
C PRO A 124 -3.40 19.11 -23.44
N GLN A 125 -2.26 18.73 -24.04
CA GLN A 125 -2.17 18.04 -25.33
C GLN A 125 -2.61 16.57 -25.24
N VAL A 126 -2.64 15.99 -24.04
CA VAL A 126 -2.92 14.57 -23.83
C VAL A 126 -4.42 14.40 -23.58
N ASP A 127 -5.03 13.44 -24.28
CA ASP A 127 -6.41 13.02 -24.03
C ASP A 127 -6.45 11.81 -23.09
N GLU A 128 -5.80 10.73 -23.51
CA GLU A 128 -5.76 9.46 -22.78
C GLU A 128 -4.33 8.95 -22.64
N VAL A 129 -4.07 8.27 -21.51
CA VAL A 129 -2.77 7.68 -21.20
C VAL A 129 -2.99 6.27 -20.68
N GLU A 130 -2.43 5.30 -21.39
CA GLU A 130 -2.38 3.90 -21.01
C GLU A 130 -0.92 3.54 -20.70
N ILE A 131 -0.66 3.06 -19.48
CA ILE A 131 0.68 2.68 -19.04
C ILE A 131 0.64 1.23 -18.58
N THR A 132 1.47 0.39 -19.20
CA THR A 132 1.57 -1.03 -18.85
C THR A 132 3.01 -1.41 -18.55
N ARG A 133 3.20 -2.35 -17.61
CA ARG A 133 4.52 -2.92 -17.32
C ARG A 133 4.69 -4.18 -18.14
N LYS A 134 5.72 -4.22 -18.98
CA LYS A 134 6.21 -5.41 -19.66
C LYS A 134 7.37 -5.96 -18.83
N LEU A 135 7.06 -6.93 -17.96
CA LEU A 135 8.08 -7.58 -17.13
C LEU A 135 9.09 -8.34 -18.02
N PRO A 136 10.37 -8.41 -17.64
CA PRO A 136 10.92 -7.97 -16.35
C PRO A 136 11.36 -6.50 -16.26
N SER A 137 11.67 -5.83 -17.38
CA SER A 137 12.48 -4.59 -17.36
C SER A 137 11.98 -3.46 -18.26
N GLU A 138 10.74 -3.55 -18.76
CA GLU A 138 10.20 -2.63 -19.77
C GLU A 138 8.88 -1.98 -19.31
N ILE A 139 8.70 -0.70 -19.65
CA ILE A 139 7.43 0.02 -19.47
C ILE A 139 6.96 0.49 -20.83
N ASP A 140 5.72 0.19 -21.16
CA ASP A 140 5.05 0.64 -22.38
C ASP A 140 4.08 1.75 -22.04
N ILE A 141 4.24 2.90 -22.71
CA ILE A 141 3.44 4.11 -22.54
C ILE A 141 2.76 4.38 -23.88
N ARG A 142 1.44 4.23 -23.90
CA ARG A 142 0.61 4.63 -25.03
C ARG A 142 -0.14 5.90 -24.67
N ILE A 143 0.02 6.91 -25.51
CA ILE A 143 -0.62 8.21 -25.37
C ILE A 143 -1.52 8.44 -26.58
N VAL A 144 -2.73 8.91 -26.32
CA VAL A 144 -3.64 9.43 -27.34
C VAL A 144 -3.66 10.93 -27.20
N GLU A 145 -3.27 11.62 -28.27
CA GLU A 145 -3.23 13.07 -28.32
C GLU A 145 -4.60 13.67 -28.62
N ARG A 146 -4.82 14.83 -28.02
CA ARG A 146 -6.08 15.57 -28.11
C ARG A 146 -6.16 16.28 -29.46
N LYS A 147 -7.29 16.15 -30.16
CA LYS A 147 -7.48 16.74 -31.49
C LYS A 147 -8.09 18.14 -31.40
N PRO A 148 -7.41 19.19 -31.87
CA PRO A 148 -7.98 20.54 -31.87
C PRO A 148 -9.10 20.68 -32.90
N ILE A 149 -10.06 21.54 -32.61
CA ILE A 149 -11.17 21.91 -33.51
C ILE A 149 -11.12 23.37 -33.95
N GLY A 150 -10.27 24.20 -33.35
CA GLY A 150 -10.22 25.63 -33.61
C GLY A 150 -9.00 26.32 -33.01
N TRP A 151 -8.73 27.52 -33.49
CA TRP A 151 -7.80 28.47 -32.89
C TRP A 151 -8.57 29.47 -32.04
N ILE A 152 -8.03 29.83 -30.89
CA ILE A 152 -8.47 30.95 -30.07
C ILE A 152 -7.34 31.96 -30.03
N THR A 153 -7.65 33.20 -30.39
CA THR A 153 -6.70 34.30 -30.30
C THR A 153 -7.37 35.64 -30.01
N SER A 154 -6.62 36.55 -29.40
CA SER A 154 -7.03 37.92 -29.15
C SER A 154 -6.85 38.82 -30.38
N GLU A 155 -6.00 38.44 -31.33
CA GLU A 155 -5.63 39.24 -32.49
C GLU A 155 -6.34 38.78 -33.76
N LYS A 156 -6.80 39.73 -34.59
CA LYS A 156 -7.50 39.42 -35.85
C LYS A 156 -6.63 38.73 -36.90
N GLN A 157 -5.31 38.82 -36.78
CA GLN A 157 -4.36 38.23 -37.71
C GLN A 157 -3.23 37.56 -36.92
N ILE A 158 -3.03 36.27 -37.14
CA ILE A 158 -1.91 35.52 -36.56
C ILE A 158 -0.76 35.65 -37.56
N ALA A 159 0.24 36.47 -37.23
CA ALA A 159 1.44 36.60 -38.07
C ALA A 159 2.30 35.31 -38.04
N ASP A 160 2.39 34.68 -36.87
CA ASP A 160 3.00 33.36 -36.67
C ASP A 160 2.34 32.65 -35.46
N PRO A 161 1.67 31.50 -35.66
CA PRO A 161 1.03 30.75 -34.57
C PRO A 161 1.98 30.30 -33.46
N PHE A 162 3.31 30.25 -33.70
CA PHE A 162 4.29 29.89 -32.66
C PHE A 162 4.86 31.09 -31.90
N ALA A 163 5.03 32.22 -32.58
CA ALA A 163 5.62 33.41 -31.98
C ALA A 163 4.60 34.22 -31.17
N SER A 164 3.32 34.13 -31.53
CA SER A 164 2.25 34.78 -30.80
C SER A 164 1.92 34.03 -29.51
N ASP A 165 2.28 34.59 -28.36
CA ASP A 165 1.89 34.08 -27.02
C ASP A 165 0.37 34.08 -26.77
N ALA A 166 -0.40 34.69 -27.68
CA ALA A 166 -1.85 34.81 -27.62
C ALA A 166 -2.60 33.84 -28.55
N ALA A 167 -1.93 32.84 -29.16
CA ALA A 167 -2.59 31.84 -30.00
C ALA A 167 -2.64 30.48 -29.28
N PHE A 168 -3.86 29.96 -29.08
CA PHE A 168 -4.10 28.66 -28.47
C PHE A 168 -4.97 27.81 -29.39
N LEU A 169 -4.71 26.51 -29.40
CA LEU A 169 -5.62 25.53 -29.98
C LEU A 169 -6.66 25.12 -28.93
N VAL A 170 -7.89 24.86 -29.36
CA VAL A 170 -8.98 24.42 -28.50
C VAL A 170 -9.55 23.09 -28.96
N ASP A 171 -9.73 22.17 -28.02
CA ASP A 171 -10.46 20.90 -28.21
C ASP A 171 -11.99 21.11 -28.10
N ALA A 172 -12.78 20.15 -28.58
CA ALA A 172 -14.23 20.10 -28.41
C ALA A 172 -14.69 20.18 -26.94
N ARG A 173 -13.83 19.80 -25.98
CA ARG A 173 -14.08 19.94 -24.53
C ARG A 173 -13.71 21.30 -23.96
N GLY A 174 -13.24 22.25 -24.78
CA GLY A 174 -12.84 23.58 -24.34
C GLY A 174 -11.47 23.64 -23.65
N VAL A 175 -10.64 22.60 -23.78
CA VAL A 175 -9.27 22.60 -23.25
C VAL A 175 -8.37 23.36 -24.21
N LEU A 176 -7.61 24.33 -23.66
CA LEU A 176 -6.64 25.12 -24.40
C LEU A 176 -5.28 24.43 -24.39
N MET A 177 -4.65 24.34 -25.56
CA MET A 177 -3.32 23.75 -25.72
C MET A 177 -2.46 24.61 -26.64
N LYS A 178 -1.18 24.75 -26.29
CA LYS A 178 -0.17 25.39 -27.13
C LYS A 178 0.67 24.30 -27.76
N GLU A 179 0.66 24.17 -29.07
CA GLU A 179 1.47 23.17 -29.75
C GLU A 179 2.89 23.68 -29.99
N LYS A 180 3.87 22.76 -29.99
CA LYS A 180 5.28 23.08 -30.30
C LYS A 180 5.64 22.85 -31.76
N LYS A 181 4.82 22.10 -32.48
CA LYS A 181 4.95 21.80 -33.92
C LYS A 181 3.59 21.98 -34.55
N LEU A 182 3.51 22.57 -35.75
CA LEU A 182 2.21 22.77 -36.40
C LEU A 182 2.06 21.67 -37.41
N LEU A 183 0.93 20.99 -37.34
CA LEU A 183 0.49 20.19 -38.45
C LEU A 183 -0.17 21.10 -39.49
N PRO A 184 0.09 20.89 -40.79
CA PRO A 184 -0.59 21.63 -41.85
C PRO A 184 -2.12 21.55 -41.75
N GLU A 185 -2.64 20.45 -41.20
CA GLU A 185 -4.06 20.23 -40.96
C GLU A 185 -4.67 21.26 -40.01
N TYR A 186 -3.88 21.79 -39.07
CA TYR A 186 -4.37 22.75 -38.08
C TYR A 186 -4.44 24.17 -38.63
N LEU A 187 -3.76 24.50 -39.72
CA LEU A 187 -3.84 25.82 -40.37
C LEU A 187 -5.24 26.14 -40.90
N GLY A 188 -6.01 25.10 -41.28
CA GLY A 188 -7.36 25.26 -41.82
C GLY A 188 -8.46 25.36 -40.76
N LEU A 189 -8.10 25.29 -39.47
CA LEU A 189 -9.08 25.31 -38.39
C LEU A 189 -9.71 26.70 -38.22
N PRO A 190 -11.00 26.78 -37.84
CA PRO A 190 -11.68 28.04 -37.63
C PRO A 190 -11.01 28.86 -36.53
N LEU A 191 -10.99 30.18 -36.71
CA LEU A 191 -10.41 31.14 -35.79
C LEU A 191 -11.52 31.81 -34.97
N ILE A 192 -11.44 31.63 -33.66
CA ILE A 192 -12.37 32.18 -32.67
C ILE A 192 -11.73 33.41 -32.04
N LEU A 193 -12.43 34.54 -32.15
CA LEU A 193 -12.03 35.85 -31.61
C LEU A 193 -12.96 36.29 -30.48
N GLY A 194 -12.46 37.14 -29.59
CA GLY A 194 -13.30 37.87 -28.62
C GLY A 194 -13.45 37.21 -27.25
N CYS A 195 -12.61 36.22 -26.93
CA CYS A 195 -12.49 35.72 -25.56
C CYS A 195 -11.67 36.74 -24.74
N ALA A 196 -12.35 37.59 -23.97
CA ALA A 196 -11.71 38.42 -22.95
C ALA A 196 -11.43 37.57 -21.70
N SER A 197 -10.22 37.71 -21.15
CA SER A 197 -9.80 37.10 -19.88
C SER A 197 -10.54 37.67 -18.67
#